data_AF-A0A3N0GFY3-F1
#
_entry.id   AF-A0A3N0GFY3-F1
#
_cell.length_a   1.000
_cell.length_b   1.000
_cell.length_c   1.000
_cell.angle_alpha   90.00
_cell.angle_beta   90.00
_cell.angle_gamma   90.00
#
_symmetry.space_group_name_H-M   'P 1'
#
loop_
_entity.id
_entity.type
_entity.pdbx_description
1 polymer ?
#
loop_
_entity_poly.entity_id
_entity_poly.type
_entity_poly.pdbx_seq_one_letter_code
_entity_poly.pdbx_strand_id
1 'polypeptide(L)' 'MALADEETRVVDQVSARLHTRFPGAAPDHLRTTVESAYHGLDGARIRDFVEILVEREAADALARTAV' A
#
# COMPACT_ATOMS: atom_id res chain seq x y z
N MET A 1 -19.68 -5.56 -2.54
CA MET A 1 -19.38 -4.11 -2.65
C MET A 1 -18.53 -3.59 -1.50
N ALA A 2 -18.81 -3.95 -0.24
CA ALA A 2 -18.05 -3.44 0.92
C ALA A 2 -16.51 -3.68 0.92
N LEU A 3 -16.03 -4.80 0.37
CA LEU A 3 -14.58 -5.10 0.30
C LEU A 3 -13.81 -4.18 -0.65
N ALA A 4 -14.42 -3.80 -1.79
CA ALA A 4 -13.79 -2.89 -2.76
C ALA A 4 -13.68 -1.46 -2.21
N ASP A 5 -14.65 -1.05 -1.39
CA ASP A 5 -14.62 0.25 -0.72
C ASP A 5 -13.56 0.28 0.41
N GLU A 6 -13.38 -0.83 1.11
CA GLU A 6 -12.34 -0.99 2.13
C GLU A 6 -10.94 -1.01 1.52
N GLU A 7 -10.76 -1.76 0.44
CA GLU A 7 -9.54 -1.77 -0.37
C GLU A 7 -9.16 -0.36 -0.83
N THR A 8 -10.09 0.34 -1.47
CA THR A 8 -9.85 1.69 -1.98
C THR A 8 -9.42 2.64 -0.85
N ARG A 9 -10.09 2.56 0.32
CA ARG A 9 -9.75 3.38 1.48
C ARG A 9 -8.35 3.08 2.02
N VAL A 10 -7.99 1.81 2.16
CA VAL A 10 -6.67 1.39 2.65
C VAL A 10 -5.59 1.84 1.67
N VAL A 11 -5.79 1.60 0.37
CA VAL A 11 -4.84 1.99 -0.68
C VAL A 11 -4.63 3.51 -0.69
N ASP A 12 -5.70 4.30 -0.64
CA ASP A 12 -5.60 5.76 -0.66
C ASP A 12 -4.90 6.30 0.61
N GLN A 13 -5.25 5.77 1.78
CA GLN A 13 -4.69 6.23 3.05
C GLN A 13 -3.20 5.89 3.17
N VAL A 14 -2.81 4.68 2.77
CA VAL A 14 -1.40 4.25 2.77
C VAL A 14 -0.60 4.99 1.70
N SER A 15 -1.17 5.20 0.51
CA SER A 15 -0.51 5.97 -0.57
C SER A 15 -0.21 7.41 -0.13
N ALA A 16 -1.15 8.07 0.56
CA ALA A 16 -0.95 9.41 1.09
C ALA A 16 0.20 9.44 2.11
N ARG A 17 0.29 8.46 3.02
CA ARG A 17 1.38 8.35 4.00
C ARG A 17 2.72 8.12 3.33
N LEU A 18 2.79 7.17 2.40
CA LEU A 18 4.03 6.89 1.66
C LEU A 18 4.48 8.06 0.82
N HIS A 19 3.56 8.86 0.27
CA HIS A 19 3.93 10.08 -0.46
C HIS A 19 4.64 11.10 0.45
N THR A 20 4.27 11.20 1.73
CA THR A 20 4.99 12.06 2.69
C THR A 20 6.41 11.55 2.98
N ARG A 21 6.60 10.22 2.97
CA ARG A 21 7.89 9.57 3.25
C ARG A 21 8.81 9.48 2.03
N PHE A 22 8.22 9.37 0.84
CA PHE A 22 8.88 9.26 -0.46
C PHE A 22 8.35 10.34 -1.42
N PRO A 23 8.63 11.63 -1.18
CA PRO A 23 8.10 12.72 -2.00
C PRO A 23 8.60 12.70 -3.45
N GLY A 24 9.72 12.00 -3.73
CA GLY A 24 10.26 11.83 -5.08
C GLY A 24 9.67 10.66 -5.87
N ALA A 25 8.85 9.80 -5.24
CA ALA A 25 8.23 8.68 -5.93
C ALA A 25 7.00 9.15 -6.73
N ALA A 26 6.86 8.65 -7.96
CA ALA A 26 5.72 8.98 -8.80
C ALA A 26 4.39 8.49 -8.17
N PRO A 27 3.32 9.29 -8.16
CA PRO A 27 2.04 8.91 -7.55
C PRO A 27 1.46 7.60 -8.08
N ASP A 28 1.54 7.38 -9.39
CA ASP A 28 1.07 6.13 -10.02
C ASP A 28 1.90 4.93 -9.55
N HIS A 29 3.23 5.10 -9.42
CA HIS A 29 4.12 4.06 -8.93
C HIS A 29 3.84 3.73 -7.45
N LEU A 30 3.59 4.74 -6.63
CA LEU A 30 3.18 4.57 -5.23
C LEU A 30 1.88 3.78 -5.14
N ARG A 31 0.84 4.19 -5.88
CA ARG A 31 -0.46 3.51 -5.89
C ARG A 31 -0.33 2.05 -6.33
N THR A 32 0.30 1.78 -7.47
CA THR A 32 0.48 0.39 -7.96
C THR A 32 1.25 -0.48 -6.97
N THR A 33 2.24 0.09 -6.28
CA THR A 33 3.01 -0.64 -5.25
C THR A 33 2.16 -0.97 -4.03
N VAL A 34 1.32 -0.03 -3.59
CA VAL A 34 0.39 -0.20 -2.47
C VAL A 34 -0.71 -1.21 -2.80
N GLU A 35 -1.30 -1.12 -4.00
CA GLU A 35 -2.29 -2.10 -4.50
C GLU A 35 -1.69 -3.51 -4.56
N SER A 36 -0.47 -3.65 -5.08
CA SER A 36 0.23 -4.93 -5.14
C SER A 36 0.49 -5.52 -3.74
N ALA A 37 0.87 -4.68 -2.78
CA ALA A 37 1.07 -5.08 -1.40
C ALA A 37 -0.26 -5.48 -0.71
N TYR A 38 -1.36 -4.77 -0.99
CA TYR A 38 -2.70 -5.11 -0.49
C TYR A 38 -3.18 -6.46 -1.02
N HIS A 39 -3.07 -6.68 -2.33
CA HIS A 39 -3.44 -7.97 -2.95
C HIS A 39 -2.53 -9.12 -2.51
N GLY A 40 -1.26 -8.86 -2.20
CA GLY A 40 -0.36 -9.87 -1.62
C GLY A 40 -0.84 -10.41 -0.27
N LEU A 41 -1.72 -9.66 0.42
CA LEU A 41 -2.34 -10.05 1.68
C LEU A 41 -3.76 -10.61 1.50
N ASP A 42 -4.27 -10.70 0.27
CA ASP A 42 -5.57 -11.33 0.01
C ASP A 42 -5.52 -12.81 0.38
N GLY A 43 -6.46 -13.22 1.24
CA GLY A 43 -6.50 -14.56 1.83
C GLY A 43 -5.79 -14.70 3.17
N ALA A 44 -5.17 -13.64 3.70
CA ALA A 44 -4.67 -13.63 5.07
C ALA A 44 -5.82 -13.75 6.09
N ARG A 45 -5.66 -14.64 7.07
CA ARG A 45 -6.70 -14.96 8.08
C ARG A 45 -7.04 -13.78 9.00
N ILE A 46 -6.13 -12.83 9.16
CA ILE A 46 -6.28 -11.67 10.04
C ILE A 46 -5.89 -10.43 9.22
N ARG A 47 -6.86 -9.53 9.01
CA ARG A 47 -6.69 -8.26 8.29
C ARG A 47 -6.80 -7.04 9.21
N ASP A 48 -6.86 -7.24 10.53
CA ASP A 48 -7.05 -6.17 11.52
C ASP A 48 -5.99 -5.06 11.45
N PHE A 49 -4.83 -5.35 10.85
CA PHE A 49 -3.73 -4.40 10.64
C PHE A 49 -3.26 -4.35 9.19
N VAL A 50 -4.15 -4.61 8.23
CA VAL A 50 -3.80 -4.66 6.80
C VAL A 50 -3.14 -3.35 6.35
N GLU A 51 -3.58 -2.19 6.84
CA GLU A 51 -2.97 -0.89 6.53
C GLU A 51 -1.47 -0.85 6.86
N ILE A 52 -1.09 -1.31 8.06
CA ILE A 52 0.31 -1.29 8.54
C ILE A 52 1.17 -2.29 7.75
N LEU A 53 0.60 -3.46 7.45
CA LEU A 53 1.30 -4.50 6.66
C LEU A 53 1.54 -4.02 5.23
N VAL A 54 0.52 -3.42 4.60
CA VAL A 54 0.63 -2.84 3.26
C VAL A 54 1.61 -1.68 3.23
N GLU A 55 1.55 -0.78 4.21
CA GLU A 55 2.49 0.34 4.32
C GLU A 55 3.94 -0.15 4.41
N ARG A 56 4.20 -1.19 5.22
CA ARG A 56 5.52 -1.78 5.38
C ARG A 56 6.02 -2.46 4.09
N GLU A 57 5.22 -3.33 3.49
CA GLU A 57 5.59 -4.04 2.26
C GLU A 57 5.82 -3.06 1.10
N ALA A 58 4.98 -2.04 0.98
CA ALA A 58 5.13 -1.01 -0.04
C ALA A 58 6.36 -0.12 0.21
N ALA A 59 6.65 0.26 1.45
CA ALA A 59 7.88 1.00 1.79
C ALA A 59 9.14 0.17 1.47
N ASP A 60 9.14 -1.11 1.81
CA ASP A 60 10.24 -2.03 1.51
C ASP A 60 10.41 -2.23 0.00
N ALA A 61 9.31 -2.29 -0.76
CA ALA A 61 9.35 -2.35 -2.22
C ALA A 61 9.94 -1.07 -2.82
N LEU A 62 9.45 0.11 -2.43
CA LEU A 62 9.94 1.40 -2.91
C LEU A 62 11.43 1.60 -2.59
N ALA A 63 11.88 1.16 -1.41
CA ALA A 63 13.29 1.23 -1.03
C ALA A 63 14.19 0.36 -1.91
N ARG A 64 13.67 -0.77 -2.43
CA ARG A 64 14.41 -1.63 -3.38
C ARG A 64 14.49 -1.05 -4.79
N THR A 65 13.47 -0.32 -5.24
CA THR A 65 13.43 0.29 -6.58
C THR A 65 14.11 1.66 -6.65
N ALA A 66 14.36 2.32 -5.52
CA ALA A 66 15.04 3.61 -5.46
C ALA A 66 16.58 3.53 -5.58
N VAL A 67 17.13 2.34 -5.85
CA VAL A 67 18.55 2.07 -6.12
C VAL A 67 18.82 2.10 -7.62
#